data_AF-A0A7Y4WRI9-F1
#
_entry.id   AF-A0A7Y4WRI9-F1
#
_cell.length_a   1.000
_cell.length_b   1.000
_cell.length_c   1.000
_cell.angle_alpha   90.00
_cell.angle_beta   90.00
_cell.angle_gamma   90.00
#
_symmetry.space_group_name_H-M   'P 1'
#
loop_
_entity.id
_entity.type
_entity.pdbx_description
1 polymer ?
#
loop_
_entity_poly.entity_id
_entity_poly.type
_entity_poly.pdbx_seq_one_letter_code
_entity_poly.pdbx_strand_id
1 'polypeptide(L)'
;RPDRATGADAPEPGTPVPPGERGDEASWRKRVTDIREQLSRTQLFEQALQTRVNALDADFTARDDPAQRAVIETDRNKAVAEMERVRKEIQDYQKALVALQDEARRAGVPPGWLR
;
A
#
# COMPACT_ATOMS: atom_id res chain seq x y z
N ARG A 1 -11.78 -58.49 -22.47
CA ARG A 1 -11.71 -57.42 -21.47
C ARG A 1 -10.40 -56.66 -21.66
N PRO A 2 -10.40 -55.39 -22.07
CA PRO A 2 -9.28 -54.51 -21.78
C PRO A 2 -9.74 -53.47 -20.76
N ASP A 3 -9.17 -53.55 -19.55
CA ASP A 3 -9.37 -52.56 -18.51
C ASP A 3 -8.60 -51.28 -18.86
N ARG A 4 -9.36 -50.22 -19.08
CA ARG A 4 -8.93 -48.82 -19.02
C ARG A 4 -8.95 -48.42 -17.55
N ALA A 5 -7.84 -47.88 -17.04
CA ALA A 5 -7.84 -46.66 -16.24
C ALA A 5 -6.40 -46.33 -15.85
N THR A 6 -5.79 -45.51 -16.71
CA THR A 6 -4.78 -44.51 -16.37
C THR A 6 -5.09 -43.92 -14.99
N GLY A 7 -4.22 -44.16 -14.02
CA GLY A 7 -4.22 -43.42 -12.77
C GLY A 7 -4.03 -41.95 -13.10
N ALA A 8 -5.03 -41.15 -12.74
CA ALA A 8 -5.02 -39.72 -12.89
C ALA A 8 -3.85 -39.13 -12.10
N ASP A 9 -2.90 -38.58 -12.85
CA ASP A 9 -1.81 -37.74 -12.40
C ASP A 9 -2.41 -36.57 -11.60
N ALA A 10 -2.18 -36.57 -10.29
CA ALA A 10 -2.45 -35.42 -9.45
C ALA A 10 -1.44 -34.32 -9.86
N PRO A 11 -1.87 -33.07 -10.11
CA PRO A 11 -0.93 -32.05 -10.56
C PRO A 11 0.09 -31.79 -9.45
N GLU A 12 1.37 -32.04 -9.76
CA GLU A 12 2.50 -31.73 -8.89
C GLU A 12 2.54 -30.23 -8.56
N PRO A 13 2.79 -29.85 -7.29
CA PRO A 13 3.01 -28.47 -6.92
C PRO A 13 4.37 -28.01 -7.47
N GLY A 14 4.39 -27.45 -8.68
CA GLY A 14 5.63 -26.96 -9.27
C GLY A 14 5.59 -26.61 -10.76
N THR A 15 4.56 -27.01 -11.51
CA THR A 15 4.52 -26.72 -12.95
C THR A 15 4.34 -25.21 -13.18
N PRO A 16 5.30 -24.52 -13.84
CA PRO A 16 5.18 -23.10 -14.10
C PRO A 16 3.97 -22.85 -15.01
N VAL A 17 3.11 -21.92 -14.58
CA VAL A 17 2.03 -21.39 -15.41
C VAL A 17 2.63 -20.93 -16.76
N PRO A 18 2.04 -21.30 -17.91
CA PRO A 18 2.57 -20.93 -19.21
C PRO A 18 2.75 -19.40 -19.32
N PRO A 19 3.80 -18.91 -20.02
CA PRO A 19 4.18 -17.49 -20.05
C PRO A 19 3.04 -16.51 -20.39
N GLY A 20 2.04 -16.92 -21.18
CA GLY A 20 0.90 -16.09 -21.54
C GLY A 20 -0.10 -15.83 -20.41
N GLU A 21 -0.14 -16.67 -19.38
CA GLU A 21 -1.06 -16.53 -18.24
C GLU A 21 -0.44 -15.76 -17.05
N ARG A 22 0.90 -15.61 -17.04
CA ARG A 22 1.63 -14.89 -15.98
C ARG A 22 1.66 -13.37 -16.17
N GLY A 23 1.26 -12.88 -17.34
CA GLY A 23 1.47 -11.48 -17.75
C GLY A 23 2.95 -11.19 -18.08
N ASP A 24 3.23 -9.95 -18.49
CA ASP A 24 4.57 -9.50 -18.87
C ASP A 24 5.30 -8.74 -17.73
N GLU A 25 6.63 -8.71 -17.78
CA GLU A 25 7.50 -8.04 -16.80
C GLU A 25 7.15 -6.56 -16.61
N ALA A 26 6.85 -5.84 -17.70
CA ALA A 26 6.58 -4.41 -17.63
C ALA A 26 5.29 -4.12 -16.85
N SER A 27 4.27 -4.95 -16.99
CA SER A 27 3.02 -4.85 -16.25
C SER A 27 3.23 -5.04 -14.74
N TRP A 28 4.00 -6.05 -14.33
CA TRP A 28 4.33 -6.30 -12.92
C TRP A 28 5.17 -5.18 -12.33
N ARG A 29 6.21 -4.76 -13.05
CA ARG A 29 7.08 -3.67 -12.63
C ARG A 29 6.30 -2.37 -12.49
N LYS A 30 5.41 -2.06 -13.43
CA LYS A 30 4.53 -0.89 -13.35
C LYS A 30 3.67 -0.94 -12.09
N ARG A 31 2.99 -2.06 -11.82
CA ARG A 31 2.14 -2.23 -10.63
C ARG A 31 2.93 -2.01 -9.32
N VAL A 32 4.14 -2.58 -9.22
CA VAL A 32 5.00 -2.39 -8.04
C VAL A 32 5.43 -0.92 -7.90
N THR A 33 5.90 -0.31 -8.99
CA THR A 33 6.32 1.10 -9.01
C THR A 33 5.18 2.01 -8.61
N ASP A 34 3.98 1.83 -9.19
CA ASP A 34 2.80 2.64 -8.87
C ASP A 34 2.46 2.56 -7.37
N ILE A 35 2.46 1.36 -6.76
CA ILE A 35 2.19 1.21 -5.32
C ILE A 35 3.28 1.90 -4.47
N ARG A 36 4.57 1.75 -4.85
CA ARG A 36 5.68 2.37 -4.11
C ARG A 36 5.68 3.88 -4.21
N GLU A 37 5.38 4.44 -5.38
CA GLU A 37 5.25 5.88 -5.58
C GLU A 37 4.09 6.45 -4.75
N GLN A 38 2.94 5.77 -4.76
CA GLN A 38 1.81 6.16 -3.90
C GLN A 38 2.19 6.13 -2.43
N LEU A 39 2.78 5.02 -1.96
CA LEU A 39 3.24 4.88 -0.58
C LEU A 39 4.20 6.01 -0.19
N SER A 40 5.19 6.32 -1.04
CA SER A 40 6.16 7.39 -0.80
C SER A 40 5.51 8.77 -0.70
N ARG A 41 4.60 9.10 -1.64
CA ARG A 41 3.86 10.37 -1.61
C ARG A 41 2.97 10.49 -0.37
N THR A 42 2.26 9.43 -0.02
CA THR A 42 1.39 9.41 1.17
C THR A 42 2.20 9.53 2.46
N GLN A 43 3.38 8.90 2.55
CA GLN A 43 4.30 9.08 3.68
C GLN A 43 4.81 10.51 3.81
N LEU A 44 5.19 11.15 2.70
CA LEU A 44 5.59 12.56 2.70
C LEU A 44 4.44 13.47 3.16
N PHE A 45 3.21 13.16 2.73
CA PHE A 45 2.04 13.92 3.14
C PHE A 45 1.73 13.75 4.63
N GLU A 46 1.88 12.56 5.19
CA GLU A 46 1.76 12.32 6.64
C GLU A 46 2.76 13.15 7.44
N GLN A 47 4.01 13.21 7.00
CA GLN A 47 5.05 14.03 7.64
C GLN A 47 4.72 15.53 7.60
N ALA A 48 4.15 16.01 6.49
CA ALA A 48 3.71 17.39 6.36
C ALA A 48 2.54 17.70 7.32
N LEU A 49 1.58 16.77 7.47
CA LEU A 49 0.48 16.90 8.42
C LEU A 49 0.98 16.89 9.87
N GLN A 50 1.93 16.02 10.21
CA GLN A 50 2.53 16.01 11.55
C GLN A 50 3.24 17.33 11.85
N THR A 51 3.97 17.89 10.89
CA THR A 51 4.61 19.21 11.02
C THR A 51 3.57 20.30 11.25
N ARG A 52 2.46 20.28 10.50
CA ARG A 52 1.35 21.23 10.67
C ARG A 52 0.69 21.11 12.04
N VAL A 53 0.46 19.90 12.53
CA VAL A 53 -0.11 19.67 13.88
C VAL A 53 0.82 20.27 14.94
N ASN A 54 2.13 20.03 14.83
CA ASN A 54 3.11 20.58 15.78
C ASN A 54 3.12 22.12 15.77
N ALA A 55 3.00 22.74 14.59
CA ALA A 55 2.92 24.19 14.47
C ALA A 55 1.64 24.75 15.10
N LEU A 56 0.49 24.12 14.86
CA LEU A 56 -0.79 24.51 15.47
C LEU A 56 -0.79 24.33 16.98
N ASP A 57 -0.13 23.29 17.51
CA ASP A 57 0.06 23.10 18.94
C ASP A 57 0.87 24.23 19.57
N ALA A 58 1.99 24.62 18.93
CA ALA A 58 2.79 25.75 19.38
C ALA A 58 1.96 27.06 19.36
N ASP A 59 1.24 27.32 18.28
CA ASP A 59 0.37 28.50 18.15
C ASP A 59 -0.74 28.50 19.21
N PHE A 60 -1.38 27.37 19.47
CA PHE A 60 -2.44 27.27 20.48
C PHE A 60 -1.94 27.66 21.88
N THR A 61 -0.72 27.23 22.23
CA THR A 61 -0.11 27.54 23.53
C THR A 61 0.37 28.98 23.65
N ALA A 62 0.65 29.65 22.53
CA ALA A 62 1.13 31.03 22.48
C ALA A 62 0.01 32.07 22.48
N ARG A 63 -1.27 31.66 22.44
CA ARG A 63 -2.43 32.56 22.33
C ARG A 63 -3.23 32.60 23.62
N ASP A 64 -3.53 33.80 24.09
CA ASP A 64 -4.37 34.01 25.27
C ASP A 64 -5.86 34.21 24.92
N ASP A 65 -6.15 34.71 23.71
CA ASP A 65 -7.52 34.99 23.27
C ASP A 65 -8.31 33.68 23.04
N PRO A 66 -9.44 33.45 23.74
CA PRO A 66 -10.21 32.22 23.63
C PRO A 66 -10.80 31.96 22.23
N ALA A 67 -11.18 33.02 21.50
CA ALA A 67 -11.76 32.87 20.17
C ALA A 67 -10.70 32.41 19.15
N GLN A 68 -9.50 32.97 19.21
CA GLN A 68 -8.36 32.53 18.40
C GLN A 68 -7.96 31.09 18.71
N ARG A 69 -7.93 30.71 20.00
CA ARG A 69 -7.65 29.32 20.41
C ARG A 69 -8.67 28.33 19.85
N ALA A 70 -9.96 28.67 19.84
CA ALA A 70 -11.00 27.80 19.29
C ALA A 70 -10.81 27.54 17.78
N VAL A 71 -10.36 28.54 17.02
CA VAL A 71 -10.05 28.39 15.59
C VAL A 71 -8.86 27.46 15.39
N ILE A 72 -7.78 27.66 16.15
CA ILE A 72 -6.57 26.82 16.07
C ILE A 72 -6.89 25.36 16.44
N GLU A 73 -7.66 25.15 17.51
CA GLU A 73 -8.10 23.82 17.92
C GLU A 73 -8.93 23.13 16.82
N THR A 74 -9.84 23.87 16.19
CA THR A 74 -10.63 23.35 15.06
C THR A 74 -9.73 22.90 13.90
N ASP A 75 -8.74 23.71 13.53
CA ASP A 75 -7.84 23.39 12.43
C ASP A 75 -6.87 22.26 12.78
N ARG A 76 -6.45 22.17 14.05
CA ARG A 76 -5.68 21.05 14.57
C ARG A 76 -6.47 19.75 14.47
N ASN A 77 -7.73 19.76 14.90
CA ASN A 77 -8.59 18.57 14.85
C ASN A 77 -8.80 18.09 13.41
N LYS A 78 -8.94 19.00 12.44
CA LYS A 78 -8.99 18.65 11.01
C LYS A 78 -7.67 18.02 10.53
N ALA A 79 -6.53 18.62 10.89
CA ALA A 79 -5.22 18.10 10.50
C ALA A 79 -4.95 16.70 11.08
N VAL A 80 -5.34 16.46 12.33
CA VAL A 80 -5.26 15.14 12.98
C VAL A 80 -6.17 14.13 12.30
N ALA A 81 -7.43 14.49 12.00
CA ALA A 81 -8.36 13.60 11.31
C ALA A 81 -7.84 13.19 9.92
N GLU A 82 -7.28 14.16 9.18
CA GLU A 82 -6.66 13.88 7.88
C GLU A 82 -5.40 13.01 8.01
N MET A 83 -4.56 13.26 9.01
CA MET A 83 -3.38 12.44 9.28
C MET A 83 -3.76 10.99 9.57
N GLU A 84 -4.81 10.74 10.34
CA GLU A 84 -5.33 9.39 10.61
C GLU A 84 -5.88 8.70 9.35
N ARG A 85 -6.49 9.47 8.43
CA ARG A 85 -6.91 8.96 7.12
C ARG A 85 -5.70 8.54 6.27
N VAL A 86 -4.69 9.40 6.19
CA VAL A 86 -3.44 9.16 5.45
C VAL A 86 -2.66 7.97 6.04
N ARG A 87 -2.63 7.81 7.36
CA ARG A 87 -2.03 6.63 8.01
C ARG A 87 -2.70 5.32 7.60
N LYS A 88 -4.03 5.30 7.45
CA LYS A 88 -4.75 4.14 6.93
C LYS A 88 -4.37 3.85 5.48
N GLU A 89 -4.28 4.88 4.63
CA GLU A 89 -3.82 4.71 3.24
C GLU A 89 -2.41 4.13 3.15
N ILE A 90 -1.48 4.56 4.02
CA ILE A 90 -0.13 3.99 4.12
C ILE A 90 -0.20 2.49 4.40
N GLN A 91 -1.01 2.08 5.39
CA GLN A 91 -1.19 0.66 5.72
C GLN A 91 -1.79 -0.12 4.55
N ASP A 92 -2.73 0.47 3.83
CA ASP A 92 -3.38 -0.18 2.69
C ASP A 92 -2.43 -0.34 1.50
N TYR A 93 -1.56 0.64 1.23
CA TYR A 93 -0.51 0.48 0.22
C TYR A 93 0.55 -0.54 0.62
N GLN A 94 0.91 -0.63 1.91
CA GLN A 94 1.80 -1.68 2.42
C GLN A 94 1.18 -3.07 2.22
N LYS A 95 -0.11 -3.24 2.55
CA LYS A 95 -0.84 -4.50 2.30
C LYS A 95 -0.94 -4.80 0.82
N ALA A 96 -1.22 -3.81 -0.02
CA ALA A 96 -1.29 -3.98 -1.47
C ALA A 96 0.07 -4.45 -2.04
N LEU A 97 1.18 -3.93 -1.52
CA LEU A 97 2.52 -4.36 -1.92
C LEU A 97 2.80 -5.82 -1.53
N VAL A 98 2.36 -6.26 -0.35
CA VAL A 98 2.47 -7.67 0.08
C VAL A 98 1.57 -8.57 -0.76
N ALA A 99 0.31 -8.17 -0.97
CA ALA A 99 -0.64 -8.90 -1.79
C ALA A 99 -0.14 -9.08 -3.24
N LEU A 100 0.49 -8.03 -3.81
CA LEU A 100 1.07 -8.09 -5.14
C LEU A 100 2.25 -9.07 -5.21
N GLN A 101 3.09 -9.12 -4.18
CA GLN A 101 4.19 -10.09 -4.09
C GLN A 101 3.67 -11.54 -3.97
N ASP A 102 2.60 -11.74 -3.21
CA ASP A 102 1.95 -13.04 -3.09
C ASP A 102 1.28 -13.48 -4.40
N GLU A 103 0.62 -12.55 -5.09
CA GLU A 103 0.05 -12.76 -6.42
C GLU A 103 1.14 -13.18 -7.43
N ALA A 104 2.24 -12.43 -7.48
CA ALA A 104 3.39 -12.73 -8.32
C ALA A 104 4.00 -14.10 -8.00
N ARG A 105 4.11 -14.47 -6.71
CA ARG A 105 4.60 -15.80 -6.29
C ARG A 105 3.68 -16.91 -6.79
N ARG A 106 2.36 -16.77 -6.62
CA ARG A 106 1.36 -17.76 -7.10
C ARG A 106 1.38 -17.88 -8.62
N ALA A 107 1.61 -16.78 -9.32
CA ALA A 107 1.73 -16.74 -10.77
C ALA A 107 3.11 -17.23 -11.27
N GLY A 108 4.07 -17.61 -10.40
CA GLY A 108 5.40 -18.03 -10.85
C GLY A 108 6.18 -16.92 -11.56
N VAL A 109 5.97 -15.66 -11.16
CA VAL A 109 6.69 -14.50 -11.65
C VAL A 109 8.09 -14.46 -11.02
N PRO A 110 9.16 -14.26 -11.81
CA PRO A 110 10.50 -14.12 -11.27
C PRO A 110 10.60 -12.95 -10.28
N PRO A 111 11.23 -13.11 -9.10
CA PRO A 111 11.38 -12.02 -8.13
C PRO A 111 12.11 -10.79 -8.69
N GLY A 112 12.94 -10.97 -9.72
CA GLY A 112 13.63 -9.87 -10.40
C GLY A 112 12.70 -8.87 -11.09
N TRP A 113 11.48 -9.28 -11.47
CA TRP A 113 10.50 -8.42 -12.14
C TRP A 113 9.81 -7.44 -11.19
N LEU A 114 9.82 -7.72 -9.88
CA LEU A 114 9.21 -6.89 -8.84
C LEU A 114 10.19 -5.88 -8.21
N ARG A 115 11.39 -5.73 -8.79
CA ARG A 115 12.41 -4.80 -8.31
C ARG A 115 12.15 -3.37 -8.74
#